data_AF-A0A349MUC2-F1
#
_entry.id   AF-A0A349MUC2-F1
#
_cell.length_a   1.000
_cell.length_b   1.000
_cell.length_c   1.000
_cell.angle_alpha   90.00
_cell.angle_beta   90.00
_cell.angle_gamma   90.00
#
_symmetry.space_group_name_H-M   'P 1'
#
loop_
_entity.id
_entity.type
_entity.pdbx_description
1 polymer ?
#
loop_
_entity_poly.entity_id
_entity_poly.type
_entity_poly.pdbx_seq_one_letter_code
_entity_poly.pdbx_strand_id
1 'polypeptide(L)'
;MSIRLIVFPERNMVRLFYCHASEDDPSSVVLPFVIPKLEEEFKMGNTRLRRMISVAVLGAAAAVVMFLEFPILPGATFMKLDLSLLIILLGTVIYGLGDGALIALIAVVLHLLLKGLNPFSLIGDTIAFVANMAYVIPIYWLLTRSHRKNVFKLSVGISFSTVLLTIVMALLNGFLMFPLYMKVGGLPASTNIPALVWSVVVPFNLIKGVIIGIAFWIVYWRMEPWLARQHREISGKQRS
;
A
#
# COMPACT_ATOMS: atom_id res chain seq x y z
N MET A 1 -47.58 32.85 0.26
CA MET A 1 -46.33 32.32 -0.31
C MET A 1 -45.21 32.62 0.68
N SER A 2 -44.75 31.62 1.44
CA SER A 2 -43.77 31.82 2.51
C SER A 2 -42.63 30.81 2.33
N ILE A 3 -41.44 31.32 2.01
CA ILE A 3 -40.23 30.50 1.85
C ILE A 3 -39.54 30.47 3.22
N ARG A 4 -39.49 29.31 3.86
CA ARG A 4 -38.64 29.10 5.04
C ARG A 4 -37.33 28.45 4.61
N LEU A 5 -36.26 29.24 4.59
CA LEU A 5 -34.89 28.75 4.52
C LEU A 5 -34.49 28.25 5.91
N ILE A 6 -34.25 26.94 6.03
CA ILE A 6 -33.58 26.38 7.20
C ILE A 6 -32.13 26.11 6.79
N VAL A 7 -31.23 26.94 7.31
CA VAL A 7 -29.78 26.80 7.12
C VAL A 7 -29.26 25.89 8.24
N PHE A 8 -28.79 24.69 7.89
CA PHE A 8 -28.11 23.80 8.83
C PHE A 8 -26.61 24.16 8.89
N PRO A 9 -26.00 24.36 10.08
CA PRO A 9 -24.68 24.99 10.18
C PRO A 9 -23.48 24.10 9.82
N GLU A 10 -23.63 22.78 9.61
CA GLU A 10 -22.46 21.89 9.56
C GLU A 10 -21.96 21.45 8.18
N ARG A 11 -22.67 21.67 7.08
CA ARG A 11 -22.09 21.46 5.73
C ARG A 11 -22.72 22.43 4.75
N ASN A 12 -21.89 23.25 4.10
CA ASN A 12 -22.22 24.17 3.01
C ASN A 12 -22.90 23.45 1.82
N MET A 13 -24.16 23.07 1.98
CA MET A 13 -24.97 22.47 0.92
C MET A 13 -26.39 22.99 1.07
N VAL A 14 -26.74 24.01 0.28
CA VAL A 14 -28.10 24.54 0.20
C VAL A 14 -28.90 23.60 -0.69
N ARG A 15 -29.80 22.79 -0.12
CA ARG A 15 -30.82 22.07 -0.90
C ARG A 15 -32.10 22.90 -0.93
N LEU A 16 -32.51 23.32 -2.13
CA LEU A 16 -33.81 23.91 -2.38
C LEU A 16 -34.84 22.77 -2.49
N PHE A 17 -35.78 22.69 -1.55
CA PHE A 17 -36.94 21.81 -1.69
C PHE A 17 -38.12 22.64 -2.19
N TYR A 18 -38.60 22.36 -3.40
CA TYR A 18 -39.87 22.87 -3.90
C TYR A 18 -41.00 22.00 -3.35
N CYS A 19 -41.90 22.58 -2.58
CA CYS A 19 -43.11 21.90 -2.11
C CYS A 19 -44.30 22.51 -2.85
N HIS A 20 -44.90 21.75 -3.77
CA HIS A 20 -46.23 22.07 -4.29
C HIS A 20 -47.21 21.20 -3.50
N ALA A 21 -47.77 21.77 -2.44
CA ALA A 21 -48.85 21.13 -1.71
C ALA A 21 -50.17 21.60 -2.33
N SER A 22 -50.88 20.72 -3.04
CA SER A 22 -52.33 20.85 -3.15
C SER A 22 -52.94 20.14 -1.95
N GLU A 23 -53.55 20.92 -1.05
CA GLU A 23 -54.50 20.41 -0.05
C GLU A 23 -55.64 19.74 -0.81
N ASP A 24 -55.70 18.39 -0.83
CA ASP A 24 -56.92 17.55 -0.99
C ASP A 24 -56.62 16.08 -1.40
N ASP A 25 -55.59 15.43 -0.83
CA ASP A 25 -55.42 13.97 -0.99
C ASP A 25 -54.94 13.29 0.31
N PRO A 26 -55.78 12.48 0.99
CA PRO A 26 -55.42 11.79 2.23
C PRO A 26 -54.47 10.60 2.03
N SER A 27 -54.02 10.32 0.79
CA SER A 27 -53.01 9.30 0.51
C SER A 27 -51.56 9.80 0.47
N SER A 28 -51.31 11.09 0.73
CA SER A 28 -49.97 11.72 0.63
C SER A 28 -49.04 11.52 1.84
N VAL A 29 -49.44 10.70 2.83
CA VAL A 29 -48.56 10.31 3.94
C VAL A 29 -47.79 9.07 3.54
N VAL A 30 -46.48 9.23 3.33
CA VAL A 30 -45.33 8.30 3.45
C VAL A 30 -44.36 8.76 2.37
N LEU A 31 -43.24 9.40 2.70
CA LEU A 31 -41.91 8.79 2.57
C LEU A 31 -40.79 9.64 3.24
N PRO A 32 -40.84 9.99 4.54
CA PRO A 32 -39.62 10.48 5.21
C PRO A 32 -38.73 9.32 5.71
N PHE A 33 -39.22 8.07 5.71
CA PHE A 33 -38.52 6.94 6.33
C PHE A 33 -37.60 6.14 5.37
N VAL A 34 -37.76 6.26 4.05
CA VAL A 34 -36.96 5.48 3.08
C VAL A 34 -35.66 6.20 2.69
N ILE A 35 -35.62 7.54 2.76
CA ILE A 35 -34.43 8.34 2.42
C ILE A 35 -33.24 8.07 3.36
N PRO A 36 -33.39 7.95 4.69
CA PRO A 36 -32.26 7.62 5.57
C PRO A 36 -31.69 6.23 5.28
N LYS A 37 -32.56 5.27 4.93
CA LYS A 37 -32.15 3.88 4.68
C LYS A 37 -31.44 3.72 3.35
N LEU A 38 -31.86 4.44 2.30
CA LEU A 38 -31.14 4.48 1.03
C LEU A 38 -29.81 5.24 1.13
N GLU A 39 -29.76 6.32 1.90
CA GLU A 39 -28.51 7.06 2.13
C GLU A 39 -27.55 6.29 3.03
N GLU A 40 -28.05 5.54 4.01
CA GLU A 40 -27.30 4.54 4.78
C GLU A 40 -26.87 3.38 3.89
N GLU A 41 -27.70 2.80 3.01
CA GLU A 41 -27.30 1.72 2.09
C GLU A 41 -26.26 2.19 1.05
N PHE A 42 -26.34 3.44 0.60
CA PHE A 42 -25.35 4.05 -0.30
C PHE A 42 -24.05 4.42 0.44
N LYS A 43 -24.12 4.89 1.70
CA LYS A 43 -22.96 5.05 2.61
C LYS A 43 -22.33 3.71 2.97
N MET A 44 -23.17 2.69 3.15
CA MET A 44 -22.85 1.29 3.40
C MET A 44 -22.59 0.51 2.11
N GLY A 45 -22.32 1.20 0.99
CA GLY A 45 -21.85 0.56 -0.24
C GLY A 45 -20.69 -0.38 0.11
N ASN A 46 -20.98 -1.68 0.02
CA ASN A 46 -20.30 -2.82 0.62
C ASN A 46 -18.84 -2.54 1.02
N THR A 47 -18.53 -2.49 2.32
CA THR A 47 -17.16 -2.20 2.82
C THR A 47 -16.11 -3.12 2.21
N ARG A 48 -16.49 -4.36 1.85
CA ARG A 48 -15.64 -5.29 1.09
C ARG A 48 -15.36 -4.81 -0.32
N LEU A 49 -16.37 -4.31 -1.04
CA LEU A 49 -16.21 -3.74 -2.38
C LEU A 49 -15.29 -2.51 -2.34
N ARG A 50 -15.48 -1.60 -1.39
CA ARG A 50 -14.59 -0.43 -1.21
C ARG A 50 -13.15 -0.87 -0.95
N ARG A 51 -12.94 -1.85 -0.07
CA ARG A 51 -11.62 -2.44 0.21
C ARG A 51 -10.99 -3.04 -1.05
N MET A 52 -11.73 -3.83 -1.82
CA MET A 52 -11.25 -4.41 -3.07
C MET A 52 -10.84 -3.34 -4.08
N ILE A 53 -11.67 -2.31 -4.27
CA ILE A 53 -11.36 -1.19 -5.17
C ILE A 53 -10.09 -0.47 -4.70
N SER A 54 -9.96 -0.17 -3.40
CA SER A 54 -8.77 0.49 -2.88
C SER A 54 -7.51 -0.34 -3.07
N VAL A 55 -7.56 -1.65 -2.83
CA VAL A 55 -6.43 -2.56 -3.07
C VAL A 55 -6.04 -2.58 -4.54
N ALA A 56 -7.02 -2.64 -5.46
CA ALA A 56 -6.75 -2.61 -6.90
C ALA A 56 -6.11 -1.27 -7.33
N VAL A 57 -6.63 -0.15 -6.86
CA VAL A 57 -6.10 1.19 -7.17
C VAL A 57 -4.68 1.38 -6.61
N LEU A 58 -4.43 0.95 -5.37
CA LEU A 58 -3.10 1.01 -4.77
C LEU A 58 -2.10 0.09 -5.50
N GLY A 59 -2.54 -1.11 -5.91
CA GLY A 59 -1.72 -2.02 -6.70
C GLY A 59 -1.35 -1.43 -8.05
N ALA A 60 -2.31 -0.82 -8.75
CA ALA A 60 -2.06 -0.12 -10.01
C ALA A 60 -1.13 1.09 -9.83
N ALA A 61 -1.34 1.89 -8.78
CA ALA A 61 -0.46 3.02 -8.47
C ALA A 61 0.97 2.57 -8.14
N ALA A 62 1.11 1.49 -7.36
CA ALA A 62 2.41 0.87 -7.08
C ALA A 62 3.08 0.36 -8.38
N ALA A 63 2.33 -0.24 -9.30
CA ALA A 63 2.86 -0.64 -10.62
C ALA A 63 3.42 0.56 -11.40
N VAL A 64 2.67 1.65 -11.46
CA VAL A 64 3.11 2.88 -12.15
C VAL A 64 4.38 3.44 -11.51
N VAL A 65 4.43 3.50 -10.18
CA VAL A 65 5.62 3.98 -9.46
C VAL A 65 6.80 3.03 -9.61
N MET A 66 6.57 1.74 -9.81
CA MET A 66 7.63 0.76 -10.08
C MET A 66 8.36 1.05 -11.40
N PHE A 67 7.73 1.70 -12.39
CA PHE A 67 8.41 2.17 -13.60
C PHE A 67 9.36 3.35 -13.36
N LEU A 68 9.20 4.09 -12.26
CA LEU A 68 10.09 5.17 -11.84
C LEU A 68 11.30 4.61 -11.09
N GLU A 69 11.89 3.55 -11.61
CA GLU A 69 13.02 2.84 -11.04
C GLU A 69 14.35 3.44 -11.51
N PHE A 70 15.31 3.63 -10.60
CA PHE A 70 16.63 4.16 -10.93
C PHE A 70 17.76 3.39 -10.22
N PRO A 71 18.93 3.22 -10.86
CA PRO A 71 20.08 2.57 -10.26
C PRO A 71 20.74 3.50 -9.23
N ILE A 72 21.04 2.98 -8.04
CA ILE A 72 21.68 3.76 -6.98
C ILE A 72 23.20 3.56 -6.95
N LEU A 73 23.66 2.34 -7.21
CA LEU A 73 25.09 2.01 -7.14
C LEU A 73 25.74 2.16 -8.53
N PRO A 74 26.77 3.03 -8.65
CA PRO A 74 27.57 3.10 -9.87
C PRO A 74 28.19 1.73 -10.17
N GLY A 75 27.97 1.19 -11.36
CA GLY A 75 28.46 -0.13 -11.78
C GLY A 75 27.51 -1.31 -11.56
N ALA A 76 26.38 -1.12 -10.86
CA ALA A 76 25.35 -2.15 -10.68
C ALA A 76 23.99 -1.70 -11.21
N THR A 77 23.91 -1.43 -12.51
CA THR A 77 22.71 -0.89 -13.19
C THR A 77 21.51 -1.85 -13.20
N PHE A 78 21.76 -3.14 -12.95
CA PHE A 78 20.72 -4.17 -12.84
C PHE A 78 19.94 -4.10 -11.51
N MET A 79 20.47 -3.42 -10.49
CA MET A 79 19.81 -3.25 -9.19
C MET A 79 19.24 -1.85 -9.06
N LYS A 80 17.91 -1.76 -9.13
CA LYS A 80 17.20 -0.49 -9.17
C LYS A 80 16.32 -0.30 -7.95
N LEU A 81 16.33 0.92 -7.44
CA LEU A 81 15.40 1.35 -6.40
C LEU A 81 14.14 1.90 -7.05
N ASP A 82 13.00 1.50 -6.50
CA ASP A 82 11.67 1.94 -6.84
C ASP A 82 10.96 2.41 -5.56
N LEU A 83 10.06 3.38 -5.69
CA LEU A 83 9.29 3.91 -4.56
C LEU A 83 7.96 3.17 -4.36
N SER A 84 7.69 2.09 -5.11
CA SER A 84 6.41 1.36 -5.05
C SER A 84 6.20 0.70 -3.68
N LEU A 85 7.29 0.31 -3.02
CA LEU A 85 7.29 -0.26 -1.68
C LEU A 85 6.66 0.69 -0.64
N LEU A 86 6.74 2.01 -0.84
CA LEU A 86 6.06 2.98 0.02
C LEU A 86 4.53 2.83 -0.08
N ILE A 87 3.99 2.70 -1.30
CA ILE A 87 2.55 2.50 -1.54
C ILE A 87 2.09 1.16 -0.96
N ILE A 88 2.89 0.11 -1.16
CA ILE A 88 2.64 -1.23 -0.61
C ILE A 88 2.58 -1.19 0.93
N LEU A 89 3.55 -0.54 1.58
CA LEU A 89 3.59 -0.39 3.05
C LEU A 89 2.38 0.38 3.59
N LEU A 90 1.99 1.48 2.92
CA LEU A 90 0.81 2.26 3.30
C LEU A 90 -0.46 1.43 3.19
N GLY A 91 -0.65 0.74 2.06
CA GLY A 91 -1.77 -0.18 1.87
C GLY A 91 -1.79 -1.30 2.92
N THR A 92 -0.62 -1.83 3.27
CA THR A 92 -0.48 -2.87 4.29
C THR A 92 -0.87 -2.38 5.68
N VAL A 93 -0.47 -1.16 6.07
CA VAL A 93 -0.85 -0.59 7.37
C VAL A 93 -2.35 -0.30 7.44
N ILE A 94 -2.97 0.11 6.34
CA ILE A 94 -4.40 0.45 6.30
C ILE A 94 -5.27 -0.81 6.27
N TYR A 95 -4.94 -1.78 5.41
CA TYR A 95 -5.82 -2.90 5.09
C TYR A 95 -5.35 -4.25 5.65
N GLY A 96 -4.09 -4.32 6.10
CA GLY A 96 -3.49 -5.51 6.69
C GLY A 96 -2.53 -6.25 5.75
N LEU A 97 -1.84 -7.25 6.31
CA LEU A 97 -0.76 -7.96 5.60
C LEU A 97 -1.21 -8.68 4.32
N GLY A 98 -2.39 -9.31 4.36
CA GLY A 98 -2.92 -10.04 3.19
C GLY A 98 -3.19 -9.12 2.00
N ASP A 99 -3.78 -7.95 2.24
CA ASP A 99 -3.99 -6.97 1.17
C ASP A 99 -2.69 -6.31 0.75
N GLY A 100 -1.76 -6.07 1.68
CA GLY A 100 -0.41 -5.63 1.37
C GLY A 100 0.29 -6.55 0.36
N ALA A 101 0.21 -7.86 0.59
CA ALA A 101 0.73 -8.87 -0.32
C ALA A 101 0.01 -8.83 -1.68
N LEU A 102 -1.31 -8.63 -1.69
CA LEU A 102 -2.08 -8.52 -2.92
C LEU A 102 -1.73 -7.25 -3.72
N ILE A 103 -1.55 -6.10 -3.05
CA ILE A 103 -1.09 -4.84 -3.67
C ILE A 103 0.28 -5.06 -4.32
N ALA A 104 1.23 -5.67 -3.60
CA ALA A 104 2.55 -5.98 -4.12
C ALA A 104 2.50 -6.94 -5.31
N LEU A 105 1.65 -7.96 -5.25
CA LEU A 105 1.48 -8.92 -6.34
C LEU A 105 0.91 -8.23 -7.58
N ILE A 106 -0.14 -7.43 -7.44
CA ILE A 106 -0.72 -6.65 -8.54
C ILE A 106 0.35 -5.73 -9.16
N ALA A 107 1.11 -5.03 -8.32
CA ALA A 107 2.14 -4.11 -8.79
C ALA A 107 3.19 -4.80 -9.67
N VAL A 108 3.73 -5.92 -9.18
CA VAL A 108 4.78 -6.69 -9.85
C VAL A 108 4.24 -7.38 -11.11
N VAL A 109 3.04 -7.96 -11.07
CA VAL A 109 2.42 -8.59 -12.24
C VAL A 109 2.15 -7.56 -13.34
N LEU A 110 1.61 -6.39 -13.00
CA LEU A 110 1.38 -5.33 -13.97
C LEU A 110 2.68 -4.80 -14.54
N HIS A 111 3.69 -4.58 -13.70
CA HIS A 111 5.02 -4.16 -14.16
C HIS A 111 5.62 -5.19 -15.13
N LEU A 112 5.54 -6.47 -14.82
CA LEU A 112 6.03 -7.56 -15.68
C LEU A 112 5.32 -7.59 -17.04
N LEU A 113 3.98 -7.50 -17.04
CA LEU A 113 3.18 -7.55 -18.26
C LEU A 113 3.45 -6.34 -19.17
N LEU A 114 3.63 -5.16 -18.57
CA LEU A 114 3.84 -3.91 -19.30
C LEU A 114 5.30 -3.72 -19.74
N LYS A 115 6.29 -4.22 -18.98
CA LYS A 115 7.72 -4.20 -19.34
C LYS A 115 8.08 -5.29 -20.34
N GLY A 116 7.30 -6.36 -20.37
CA GLY A 116 7.43 -7.49 -21.29
C GLY A 116 7.87 -8.78 -20.59
N LEU A 117 7.29 -9.90 -21.04
CA LEU A 117 7.53 -11.24 -20.51
C LEU A 117 8.85 -11.85 -21.02
N ASN A 118 9.98 -11.23 -20.67
CA ASN A 118 11.31 -11.79 -20.92
C ASN A 118 11.88 -12.44 -19.65
N PRO A 119 12.84 -13.40 -19.77
CA PRO A 119 13.40 -14.11 -18.62
C PRO A 119 14.01 -13.17 -17.57
N PHE A 120 14.67 -12.10 -17.99
CA PHE A 120 15.29 -11.13 -17.07
C PHE A 120 14.26 -10.41 -16.22
N SER A 121 13.17 -9.95 -16.83
CA SER A 121 12.09 -9.25 -16.15
C SER A 121 11.36 -10.21 -15.21
N LEU A 122 11.10 -11.45 -15.63
CA LEU A 122 10.48 -12.46 -14.78
C LEU A 122 11.29 -12.74 -13.52
N ILE A 123 12.61 -12.91 -13.65
CA ILE A 123 13.50 -13.13 -12.52
C ILE A 123 13.53 -11.88 -11.63
N GLY A 124 13.76 -10.70 -12.21
CA GLY A 124 13.85 -9.44 -11.47
C GLY A 124 12.58 -9.12 -10.68
N ASP A 125 11.42 -9.26 -11.30
CA ASP A 125 10.12 -8.95 -10.71
C ASP A 125 9.74 -9.97 -9.61
N THR A 126 10.08 -11.25 -9.81
CA THR A 126 9.93 -12.27 -8.75
C THR A 126 10.76 -11.92 -7.53
N ILE A 127 12.03 -11.55 -7.74
CA ILE A 127 12.94 -11.14 -6.67
C ILE A 127 12.44 -9.85 -5.99
N ALA A 128 11.90 -8.89 -6.75
CA ALA A 128 11.30 -7.67 -6.22
C ALA A 128 10.08 -7.96 -5.32
N PHE A 129 9.21 -8.90 -5.72
CA PHE A 129 8.08 -9.31 -4.88
C PHE A 129 8.55 -9.89 -3.54
N VAL A 130 9.54 -10.78 -3.54
CA VAL A 130 10.07 -11.36 -2.29
C VAL A 130 10.75 -10.30 -1.44
N ALA A 131 11.50 -9.37 -2.05
CA ALA A 131 12.10 -8.22 -1.37
C ALA A 131 11.03 -7.38 -0.65
N ASN A 132 9.94 -7.06 -1.36
CA ASN A 132 8.83 -6.28 -0.81
C ASN A 132 8.22 -6.99 0.41
N MET A 133 7.97 -8.29 0.33
CA MET A 133 7.41 -9.06 1.45
C MET A 133 8.39 -9.18 2.64
N ALA A 134 9.67 -9.43 2.37
CA ALA A 134 10.70 -9.50 3.39
C ALA A 134 10.83 -8.19 4.19
N TYR A 135 10.56 -7.05 3.56
CA TYR A 135 10.57 -5.75 4.22
C TYR A 135 9.24 -5.41 4.90
N VAL A 136 8.10 -5.70 4.26
CA VAL A 136 6.76 -5.30 4.76
C VAL A 136 6.32 -6.12 5.98
N ILE A 137 6.52 -7.43 5.96
CA ILE A 137 6.07 -8.36 7.01
C ILE A 137 6.57 -7.95 8.40
N PRO A 138 7.88 -7.80 8.65
CA PRO A 138 8.41 -7.41 9.95
C PRO A 138 7.92 -6.03 10.43
N ILE A 139 7.83 -5.03 9.55
CA ILE A 139 7.29 -3.69 9.90
C ILE A 139 5.86 -3.83 10.39
N TYR A 140 5.01 -4.48 9.60
CA TYR A 140 3.59 -4.64 9.93
C TYR A 140 3.41 -5.38 11.26
N TRP A 141 4.12 -6.48 11.44
CA TRP A 141 4.01 -7.31 12.63
C TRP A 141 4.45 -6.57 13.92
N LEU A 142 5.51 -5.75 13.86
CA LEU A 142 5.93 -4.92 15.00
C LEU A 142 4.92 -3.82 15.34
N LEU A 143 4.25 -3.25 14.33
CA LEU A 143 3.23 -2.21 14.52
C LEU A 143 1.96 -2.77 15.17
N THR A 144 1.52 -3.97 14.79
CA THR A 144 0.24 -4.53 15.26
C THR A 144 0.26 -5.11 16.68
N ARG A 145 1.44 -5.45 17.23
CA ARG A 145 1.53 -6.30 18.43
C ARG A 145 1.52 -5.58 19.77
N SER A 146 1.48 -4.25 19.85
CA SER A 146 1.71 -3.58 21.15
C SER A 146 1.05 -2.20 21.30
N HIS A 147 0.63 -1.87 22.52
CA HIS A 147 -0.08 -0.64 22.91
C HIS A 147 0.78 0.62 23.17
N ARG A 148 2.13 0.53 23.17
CA ARG A 148 3.02 1.70 23.39
C ARG A 148 3.32 2.52 22.11
N LYS A 149 3.73 3.79 22.33
CA LYS A 149 4.11 4.84 21.36
C LYS A 149 4.56 4.32 19.99
N ASN A 150 3.86 4.78 18.95
CA ASN A 150 3.87 4.22 17.61
C ASN A 150 5.18 4.46 16.82
N VAL A 151 5.76 5.66 16.98
CA VAL A 151 6.94 6.10 16.21
C VAL A 151 8.25 5.37 16.55
N PHE A 152 8.50 5.03 17.82
CA PHE A 152 9.74 4.31 18.20
C PHE A 152 9.74 2.89 17.65
N LYS A 153 8.59 2.19 17.70
CA LYS A 153 8.46 0.85 17.10
C LYS A 153 8.62 0.88 15.60
N LEU A 154 8.12 1.92 14.95
CA LEU A 154 8.31 2.07 13.52
C LEU A 154 9.80 2.13 13.17
N SER A 155 10.59 2.91 13.92
CA SER A 155 12.05 2.96 13.72
C SER A 155 12.73 1.61 13.96
N VAL A 156 12.38 0.89 15.04
CA VAL A 156 12.90 -0.46 15.30
C VAL A 156 12.49 -1.44 14.20
N GLY A 157 11.23 -1.35 13.76
CA GLY A 157 10.67 -2.14 12.67
C GLY A 157 11.42 -1.92 11.37
N ILE A 158 11.62 -0.67 10.98
CA ILE A 158 12.41 -0.30 9.78
C ILE A 158 13.83 -0.86 9.87
N SER A 159 14.51 -0.69 10.99
CA SER A 159 15.88 -1.20 11.17
C SER A 159 15.94 -2.72 11.05
N PHE A 160 15.07 -3.43 11.76
CA PHE A 160 15.01 -4.89 11.70
C PHE A 160 14.65 -5.39 10.30
N SER A 161 13.70 -4.74 9.64
CA SER A 161 13.25 -5.08 8.28
C SER A 161 14.31 -4.82 7.23
N THR A 162 15.13 -3.78 7.42
CA THR A 162 16.27 -3.47 6.54
C THR A 162 17.34 -4.56 6.64
N VAL A 163 17.65 -5.02 7.85
CA VAL A 163 18.59 -6.13 8.06
C VAL A 163 18.02 -7.43 7.48
N LEU A 164 16.74 -7.73 7.74
CA LEU A 164 16.10 -8.93 7.22
C LEU A 164 16.04 -8.94 5.69
N LEU A 165 15.63 -7.82 5.09
CA LEU A 165 15.67 -7.60 3.64
C LEU A 165 17.06 -7.90 3.09
N THR A 166 18.10 -7.33 3.71
CA THR A 166 19.48 -7.50 3.24
C THR A 166 19.92 -8.95 3.29
N ILE A 167 19.61 -9.68 4.37
CA ILE A 167 19.93 -11.11 4.50
C ILE A 167 19.18 -11.94 3.46
N VAL A 168 17.86 -11.75 3.34
CA VAL A 168 17.02 -12.47 2.38
C VAL A 168 17.51 -12.21 0.96
N MET A 169 17.82 -10.96 0.62
CA MET A 169 18.29 -10.59 -0.70
C MET A 169 19.71 -11.07 -0.98
N ALA A 170 20.60 -11.10 -0.01
CA ALA A 170 21.93 -11.69 -0.17
C ALA A 170 21.83 -13.19 -0.51
N LEU A 171 20.97 -13.93 0.21
CA LEU A 171 20.74 -15.35 -0.05
C LEU A 171 20.07 -15.58 -1.41
N LEU A 172 18.96 -14.90 -1.70
CA LEU A 172 18.24 -15.06 -2.96
C LEU A 172 19.08 -14.65 -4.16
N ASN A 173 19.86 -13.58 -4.07
CA ASN A 173 20.70 -13.18 -5.19
C ASN A 173 21.87 -14.15 -5.39
N GLY A 174 22.51 -14.61 -4.30
CA GLY A 174 23.63 -15.54 -4.36
C GLY A 174 23.24 -16.92 -4.90
N PHE A 175 22.11 -17.47 -4.46
CA PHE A 175 21.72 -18.85 -4.78
C PHE A 175 20.74 -18.96 -5.95
N LEU A 176 19.96 -17.93 -6.25
CA LEU A 176 18.90 -18.00 -7.25
C LEU A 176 19.10 -16.97 -8.38
N MET A 177 19.11 -15.67 -8.08
CA MET A 177 19.10 -14.61 -9.11
C MET A 177 20.34 -14.68 -10.01
N PHE A 178 21.54 -14.62 -9.45
CA PHE A 178 22.77 -14.59 -10.25
C PHE A 178 23.02 -15.89 -11.02
N PRO A 179 22.86 -17.10 -10.43
CA PRO A 179 22.96 -18.34 -11.19
C PRO A 179 21.96 -18.43 -12.35
N LEU A 180 20.72 -17.95 -12.16
CA LEU A 180 19.73 -17.91 -13.24
C LEU A 180 20.11 -16.89 -14.32
N TYR A 181 20.59 -15.70 -13.93
CA TYR A 181 21.07 -14.68 -14.86
C TYR A 181 22.22 -15.19 -15.73
N MET A 182 23.16 -15.95 -15.17
CA MET A 182 24.24 -16.57 -15.95
C MET A 182 23.72 -17.59 -16.96
N LYS A 183 22.70 -18.39 -16.60
CA LYS A 183 22.08 -19.37 -17.53
C LYS A 183 21.38 -18.73 -18.72
N VAL A 184 20.78 -17.55 -18.52
CA VAL A 184 20.09 -16.81 -19.59
C VAL A 184 21.01 -15.79 -20.30
N GLY A 185 22.32 -15.82 -20.02
CA GLY A 185 23.32 -14.99 -20.70
C GLY A 185 23.44 -13.56 -20.19
N GLY A 186 22.90 -13.24 -19.01
CA GLY A 186 22.97 -11.91 -18.39
C GLY A 186 24.28 -11.59 -17.67
N LEU A 187 25.08 -12.59 -17.32
CA LEU A 187 26.37 -12.43 -16.64
C LEU A 187 27.39 -13.46 -17.16
N PRO A 188 28.70 -13.11 -17.23
CA PRO A 188 29.75 -14.07 -17.57
C PRO A 188 29.78 -15.28 -16.65
N ALA A 189 30.09 -16.46 -17.19
CA ALA A 189 30.18 -17.69 -16.40
C ALA A 189 31.29 -17.63 -15.32
N SER A 190 32.29 -16.77 -15.49
CA SER A 190 33.42 -16.54 -14.58
C SER A 190 33.12 -15.54 -13.46
N THR A 191 31.90 -15.02 -13.36
CA THR A 191 31.55 -14.04 -12.31
C THR A 191 31.69 -14.63 -10.91
N ASN A 192 32.46 -13.94 -10.06
CA ASN A 192 32.58 -14.27 -8.65
C ASN A 192 31.32 -13.82 -7.89
N ILE A 193 30.34 -14.72 -7.78
CA ILE A 193 29.04 -14.46 -7.12
C ILE A 193 29.21 -13.99 -5.67
N PRO A 194 30.01 -14.65 -4.79
CA PRO A 194 30.22 -14.18 -3.43
C PRO A 194 30.73 -12.73 -3.35
N ALA A 195 31.70 -12.37 -4.20
CA ALA A 195 32.22 -11.01 -4.26
C ALA A 195 31.13 -10.02 -4.68
N LEU A 196 30.30 -10.37 -5.67
CA LEU A 196 29.19 -9.55 -6.15
C LEU A 196 28.11 -9.35 -5.06
N VAL A 197 27.78 -10.40 -4.30
CA VAL A 197 26.82 -10.31 -3.19
C VAL A 197 27.32 -9.33 -2.13
N TRP A 198 28.57 -9.45 -1.69
CA TRP A 198 29.14 -8.58 -0.66
C TRP A 198 29.34 -7.14 -1.11
N SER A 199 29.83 -6.93 -2.33
CA SER A 199 30.17 -5.60 -2.85
C SER A 199 28.98 -4.83 -3.43
N VAL A 200 27.93 -5.51 -3.88
CA VAL A 200 26.79 -4.89 -4.56
C VAL A 200 25.48 -5.19 -3.83
N VAL A 201 25.16 -6.45 -3.58
CA VAL A 201 23.82 -6.82 -3.07
C VAL A 201 23.59 -6.32 -1.66
N VAL A 202 24.54 -6.55 -0.76
CA VAL A 202 24.46 -6.12 0.63
C VAL A 202 24.34 -4.59 0.74
N PRO A 203 25.26 -3.78 0.18
CA PRO A 203 25.17 -2.32 0.31
C PRO A 203 23.92 -1.75 -0.37
N PHE A 204 23.53 -2.28 -1.53
CA PHE A 204 22.31 -1.82 -2.22
C PHE A 204 21.06 -2.00 -1.36
N ASN A 205 20.86 -3.18 -0.76
CA ASN A 205 19.65 -3.48 0.01
C ASN A 205 19.61 -2.73 1.35
N LEU A 206 20.77 -2.48 1.97
CA LEU A 206 20.87 -1.60 3.13
C LEU A 206 20.44 -0.17 2.79
N ILE A 207 21.00 0.40 1.71
CA ILE A 207 20.65 1.75 1.26
C ILE A 207 19.17 1.82 0.88
N LYS A 208 18.67 0.85 0.12
CA LYS A 208 17.24 0.76 -0.27
C LYS A 208 16.35 0.72 0.96
N GLY A 209 16.65 -0.14 1.94
CA GLY A 209 15.88 -0.27 3.16
C GLY A 209 15.86 1.00 4.01
N VAL A 210 16.99 1.72 4.10
CA VAL A 210 17.06 3.01 4.81
C VAL A 210 16.26 4.09 4.09
N ILE A 211 16.43 4.26 2.78
CA ILE A 211 15.73 5.29 1.99
C ILE A 211 14.22 5.10 2.08
N ILE A 212 13.73 3.89 1.80
CA ILE A 212 12.30 3.60 1.86
C ILE A 212 11.78 3.68 3.30
N GLY A 213 12.57 3.24 4.28
CA GLY A 213 12.23 3.32 5.69
C GLY A 213 12.03 4.77 6.16
N ILE A 214 12.96 5.66 5.83
CA ILE A 214 12.86 7.09 6.17
C ILE A 214 11.63 7.70 5.50
N ALA A 215 11.44 7.44 4.20
CA ALA A 215 10.27 7.94 3.47
C ALA A 215 8.97 7.47 4.15
N PHE A 216 8.87 6.19 4.47
CA PHE A 216 7.71 5.63 5.15
C PHE A 216 7.52 6.21 6.56
N TRP A 217 8.60 6.41 7.32
CA TRP A 217 8.54 7.03 8.64
C TRP A 217 7.93 8.44 8.60
N ILE A 218 8.34 9.27 7.63
CA ILE A 218 7.79 10.62 7.44
C ILE A 218 6.30 10.57 7.14
N VAL A 219 5.89 9.72 6.18
CA VAL A 219 4.47 9.60 5.81
C VAL A 219 3.65 9.06 6.99
N TYR A 220 4.15 8.05 7.68
CA TYR A 220 3.48 7.41 8.80
C TYR A 220 3.24 8.41 9.94
N TRP A 221 4.26 9.21 10.28
CA TRP A 221 4.14 10.22 11.34
C TRP A 221 2.99 11.22 11.05
N ARG A 222 2.79 11.58 9.78
CA ARG A 222 1.68 12.46 9.37
C ARG A 222 0.30 11.78 9.44
N MET A 223 0.26 10.47 9.22
CA MET A 223 -0.97 9.66 9.16
C MET A 223 -1.40 9.10 10.51
N GLU A 224 -0.50 8.99 11.48
CA GLU A 224 -0.75 8.38 12.79
C GLU A 224 -2.00 8.94 13.51
N PRO A 225 -2.25 10.27 13.55
CA PRO A 225 -3.46 10.82 14.19
C PRO A 225 -4.76 10.46 13.47
N TRP A 226 -4.70 10.20 12.16
CA TRP A 226 -5.85 9.76 11.38
C TRP A 226 -6.12 8.27 11.60
N LEU A 227 -5.08 7.43 11.54
CA LEU A 227 -5.18 5.99 11.80
C LEU A 227 -5.74 5.69 13.20
N ALA A 228 -5.32 6.46 14.20
CA ALA A 228 -5.80 6.33 15.58
C ALA A 228 -7.29 6.67 15.74
N ARG A 229 -7.82 7.62 14.94
CA ARG A 229 -9.25 7.97 14.94
C ARG A 229 -10.09 6.84 14.36
N GLN A 230 -9.67 6.30 13.21
CA GLN A 230 -10.37 5.20 12.53
C GLN A 230 -10.44 3.93 13.39
N HIS A 231 -9.35 3.58 14.08
CA HIS A 231 -9.37 2.43 15.00
C HIS A 231 -10.37 2.58 16.16
N ARG A 232 -10.52 3.81 16.70
CA ARG A 232 -11.49 4.09 17.77
C ARG A 232 -12.94 3.99 17.29
N GLU A 233 -13.24 4.51 16.10
CA GLU A 233 -14.58 4.44 15.49
C GLU A 233 -15.00 2.98 15.23
N ILE A 234 -14.10 2.15 14.70
CA ILE A 234 -14.37 0.71 14.46
C ILE A 234 -14.60 -0.03 15.78
N SER A 235 -13.77 0.24 16.80
CA SER A 235 -13.88 -0.42 18.12
C SER A 235 -15.13 0.02 18.90
N GLY A 236 -15.58 1.26 18.72
CA GLY A 236 -16.80 1.79 19.32
C GLY A 236 -18.07 1.15 18.73
N LYS A 237 -18.11 0.93 17.40
CA LYS A 237 -19.23 0.29 16.70
C LYS A 237 -19.44 -1.19 17.04
N GLN A 238 -18.42 -1.87 17.56
CA GLN A 238 -18.52 -3.27 18.00
C GLN A 238 -19.04 -3.42 19.44
N ARG A 239 -19.13 -2.32 20.21
CA ARG A 239 -19.60 -2.32 21.61
C ARG A 239 -21.04 -1.79 21.79
N SER A 240 -21.65 -1.22 20.75
CA SER A 240 -23.04 -0.77 20.71
C SER A 240 -23.92 -1.81 20.00
#